data_AF-A0A925Q0Q1-F1
#
_entry.id   AF-A0A925Q0Q1-F1
#
_cell.length_a   1.000
_cell.length_b   1.000
_cell.length_c   1.000
_cell.angle_alpha   90.00
_cell.angle_beta   90.00
_cell.angle_gamma   90.00
#
_symmetry.space_group_name_H-M   'P 1'
#
loop_
_entity.id
_entity.type
_entity.pdbx_description
1 polymer ?
#
loop_
_entity_poly.entity_id
_entity_poly.type
_entity_poly.pdbx_seq_one_letter_code
_entity_poly.pdbx_strand_id
1 'polypeptide(L)'
;MIRIGRRHGWWLIALAVFALVGGARLAGWMRPLENAAADARARMLTHEVRSDIVIVGIDAASLATVDEWPWPRRHHAELIDRLSAASPRRVFFDIDFSSVSNPLDDALLESALAKPRDYPLVLPTFFQYRSPTDPRFIVVKPRPRFARRAELAAVNRQVGPDGMTRAWRNAWSIEGLRVPSVIDPGRVLADDQDVIIDFSISPASFTYVSYVDVLEGRVPRETFAGKQVFIGGTAVELNDMPPVPLYGSLPGIVVQAVAAETVNAGAPWLLPDWASVALLAGWTLLAAWLFGLRRGARSGPGWRRSLGVYVLLLGVAGGASFLAFSQYRLWFDAAAPIAAITLLFVVTTLRSLDEQTWRALSFSLGMRRREALLKSIVQSSTDCIVCVDDKGTIKTANPAAARLFDCAAHDLIDEPIAKFITLLAGDGAGDGAGTRLGALHGLSRECDARTLKGDVFPVEISVSRVRLNTERLFTAVVRDIRERRAQQRHLQHQATHDSLTSLPNRAALLARLEIALAGGVIPRSVVLLMLDLCRFKEVNDTLGHN
;
A
#
# COMPACT_ATOMS: atom_id res chain seq x y z
N MET A 1 28.58 5.61 -1.67
CA MET A 1 27.17 5.38 -2.10
C MET A 1 27.17 5.00 -3.57
N ILE A 2 27.04 3.71 -3.88
CA ILE A 2 27.08 3.18 -5.25
C ILE A 2 25.76 3.52 -5.95
N ARG A 3 25.80 4.36 -6.99
CA ARG A 3 24.66 4.62 -7.89
C ARG A 3 24.42 3.36 -8.75
N ILE A 4 23.75 2.38 -8.17
CA ILE A 4 23.26 1.21 -8.90
C ILE A 4 22.23 1.71 -9.91
N GLY A 5 22.47 1.48 -11.21
CA GLY A 5 21.56 1.89 -12.27
C GLY A 5 20.13 1.41 -12.01
N ARG A 6 19.13 2.26 -12.33
CA ARG A 6 17.70 2.06 -12.05
C ARG A 6 17.13 0.67 -12.40
N ARG A 7 17.74 -0.08 -13.34
CA ARG A 7 17.37 -1.46 -13.68
C ARG A 7 17.94 -2.51 -12.72
N HIS A 8 19.22 -2.41 -12.37
CA HIS A 8 19.88 -3.35 -11.45
C HIS A 8 19.33 -3.24 -10.02
N GLY A 9 18.94 -2.03 -9.60
CA GLY A 9 18.35 -1.80 -8.27
C GLY A 9 16.98 -2.44 -8.04
N TRP A 10 16.31 -2.96 -9.07
CA TRP A 10 15.02 -3.64 -8.92
C TRP A 10 15.16 -5.12 -8.61
N TRP A 11 16.04 -5.79 -9.32
CA TRP A 11 16.34 -7.20 -9.08
C TRP A 11 16.99 -7.40 -7.72
N LEU A 12 17.77 -6.43 -7.24
CA LEU A 12 18.27 -6.43 -5.85
C LEU A 12 17.16 -6.33 -4.81
N ILE A 13 16.09 -5.55 -5.08
CA ILE A 13 14.92 -5.51 -4.20
C ILE A 13 14.18 -6.83 -4.25
N ALA A 14 13.98 -7.41 -5.43
CA ALA A 14 13.35 -8.73 -5.55
C ALA A 14 14.13 -9.80 -4.79
N LEU A 15 15.46 -9.79 -4.88
CA LEU A 15 16.33 -10.67 -4.11
C LEU A 15 16.23 -10.41 -2.61
N ALA A 16 16.18 -9.15 -2.18
CA ALA A 16 16.00 -8.80 -0.76
C ALA A 16 14.63 -9.25 -0.23
N VAL A 17 13.56 -9.11 -1.01
CA VAL A 17 12.22 -9.63 -0.67
C VAL A 17 12.23 -11.14 -0.58
N PHE A 18 12.84 -11.84 -1.54
CA PHE A 18 13.00 -13.29 -1.50
C PHE A 18 13.74 -13.74 -0.23
N ALA A 19 14.88 -13.11 0.08
CA ALA A 19 15.68 -13.43 1.26
C ALA A 19 14.92 -13.14 2.57
N LEU A 20 14.19 -12.03 2.63
CA LEU A 20 13.39 -11.66 3.81
C LEU A 20 12.26 -12.66 4.05
N VAL A 21 11.47 -12.99 3.02
CA VAL A 21 10.34 -13.91 3.14
C VAL A 21 10.83 -15.34 3.35
N GLY A 22 11.90 -15.76 2.65
CA GLY A 22 12.55 -17.04 2.85
C GLY A 22 13.11 -17.20 4.27
N GLY A 23 13.76 -16.16 4.80
CA GLY A 23 14.24 -16.14 6.18
C GLY A 23 13.10 -16.20 7.20
N ALA A 24 12.02 -15.45 6.99
CA ALA A 24 10.83 -15.49 7.85
C ALA A 24 10.14 -16.87 7.85
N ARG A 25 10.12 -17.55 6.69
CA ARG A 25 9.62 -18.93 6.56
C ARG A 25 10.50 -19.91 7.34
N LEU A 26 11.81 -19.87 7.15
CA LEU A 26 12.76 -20.73 7.88
C LEU A 26 12.71 -20.51 9.40
N ALA A 27 12.49 -19.27 9.84
CA ALA A 27 12.28 -18.93 11.24
C ALA A 27 10.89 -19.34 11.78
N GLY A 28 9.99 -19.85 10.94
CA GLY A 28 8.63 -20.26 11.32
C GLY A 28 7.64 -19.11 11.53
N TRP A 29 8.02 -17.85 11.23
CA TRP A 29 7.16 -16.67 11.41
C TRP A 29 5.99 -16.62 10.44
N MET A 30 6.09 -17.34 9.32
CA MET A 30 5.00 -17.45 8.35
C MET A 30 3.91 -18.44 8.74
N ARG A 31 4.20 -19.40 9.65
CA ARG A 31 3.29 -20.51 10.01
C ARG A 31 1.84 -20.09 10.29
N PRO A 32 1.54 -19.00 11.02
CA PRO A 32 0.15 -18.59 11.24
C PRO A 32 -0.59 -18.25 9.94
N LEU A 33 0.09 -17.61 8.97
CA LEU A 33 -0.47 -17.30 7.66
C LEU A 33 -0.61 -18.56 6.80
N GLU A 34 0.36 -19.49 6.87
CA GLU A 34 0.30 -20.78 6.17
C GLU A 34 -0.91 -21.60 6.66
N ASN A 35 -1.11 -21.67 7.99
CA ASN A 35 -2.25 -22.31 8.63
C ASN A 35 -3.57 -21.64 8.24
N ALA A 36 -3.64 -20.31 8.28
CA ALA A 36 -4.86 -19.59 7.89
C ALA A 36 -5.23 -19.82 6.41
N ALA A 37 -4.23 -19.87 5.52
CA ALA A 37 -4.46 -20.18 4.11
C ALA A 37 -4.94 -21.63 3.91
N ALA A 38 -4.36 -22.58 4.64
CA ALA A 38 -4.79 -23.98 4.63
C ALA A 38 -6.23 -24.15 5.15
N ASP A 39 -6.57 -23.49 6.26
CA ASP A 39 -7.89 -23.54 6.88
C ASP A 39 -8.94 -22.91 5.94
N ALA A 40 -8.60 -21.83 5.24
CA ALA A 40 -9.47 -21.24 4.21
C ALA A 40 -9.70 -22.19 3.03
N ARG A 41 -8.64 -22.86 2.56
CA ARG A 41 -8.73 -23.87 1.48
C ARG A 41 -9.60 -25.06 1.90
N ALA A 42 -9.40 -25.59 3.09
CA ALA A 42 -10.19 -26.70 3.62
C ALA A 42 -11.68 -26.33 3.73
N ARG A 43 -12.00 -25.09 4.14
CA ARG A 43 -13.38 -24.59 4.21
C ARG A 43 -14.05 -24.51 2.85
N MET A 44 -13.31 -24.13 1.81
CA MET A 44 -13.82 -24.07 0.44
C MET A 44 -14.01 -25.46 -0.17
N LEU A 45 -13.31 -26.47 0.33
CA LEU A 45 -13.33 -27.85 -0.16
C LEU A 45 -14.16 -28.80 0.72
N THR A 46 -14.89 -28.28 1.70
CA THR A 46 -15.65 -29.12 2.62
C THR A 46 -16.65 -30.00 1.86
N HIS A 47 -16.57 -31.31 2.09
CA HIS A 47 -17.39 -32.31 1.41
C HIS A 47 -17.65 -33.52 2.32
N GLU A 48 -18.73 -34.26 2.03
CA GLU A 48 -19.00 -35.56 2.65
C GLU A 48 -18.44 -36.69 1.79
N VAL A 49 -17.91 -37.72 2.46
CA VAL A 49 -17.35 -38.92 1.82
C VAL A 49 -18.17 -40.13 2.25
N ARG A 50 -18.35 -41.10 1.35
CA ARG A 50 -18.92 -42.40 1.72
C ARG A 50 -17.85 -43.22 2.44
N SER A 51 -17.74 -43.03 3.76
CA SER A 51 -16.76 -43.74 4.58
C SER A 51 -17.24 -45.14 4.99
N ASP A 52 -16.28 -46.06 5.14
CA ASP A 52 -16.49 -47.37 5.76
C ASP A 52 -16.27 -47.34 7.28
N ILE A 53 -16.11 -46.17 7.88
CA ILE A 53 -15.90 -45.97 9.31
C ILE A 53 -17.24 -45.79 10.03
N VAL A 54 -17.43 -46.57 11.09
CA VAL A 54 -18.56 -46.47 12.03
C VAL A 54 -18.00 -46.07 13.39
N ILE A 55 -18.52 -44.99 13.96
CA ILE A 55 -18.13 -44.48 15.27
C ILE A 55 -19.17 -44.95 16.29
N VAL A 56 -18.76 -45.82 17.20
CA VAL A 56 -19.53 -46.21 18.38
C VAL A 56 -19.17 -45.25 19.51
N GLY A 57 -19.99 -44.23 19.68
CA GLY A 57 -19.75 -43.14 20.60
C GLY A 57 -20.20 -43.47 22.02
N ILE A 58 -19.31 -43.29 23.00
CA ILE A 58 -19.69 -43.12 24.40
C ILE A 58 -20.26 -41.70 24.51
N ASP A 59 -21.54 -41.59 24.21
CA ASP A 59 -22.30 -40.35 24.17
C ASP A 59 -23.04 -40.08 25.49
N ALA A 60 -23.66 -38.90 25.59
CA ALA A 60 -24.39 -38.50 26.79
C ALA A 60 -25.55 -39.47 27.12
N ALA A 61 -26.20 -40.04 26.09
CA ALA A 61 -27.27 -41.03 26.29
C ALA A 61 -26.74 -42.31 26.93
N SER A 62 -25.58 -42.79 26.49
CA SER A 62 -24.92 -43.95 27.07
C SER A 62 -24.46 -43.66 28.51
N LEU A 63 -23.86 -42.49 28.77
CA LEU A 63 -23.47 -42.09 30.12
C LEU A 63 -24.65 -41.95 31.09
N ALA A 64 -25.83 -41.56 30.60
CA ALA A 64 -27.04 -41.43 31.40
C ALA A 64 -27.76 -42.76 31.66
N THR A 65 -27.58 -43.76 30.78
CA THR A 65 -28.33 -45.03 30.82
C THR A 65 -27.53 -46.17 31.44
N VAL A 66 -26.22 -46.21 31.20
CA VAL A 66 -25.33 -47.26 31.70
C VAL A 66 -24.96 -46.96 33.18
N ASP A 67 -24.12 -47.80 33.80
CA ASP A 67 -23.52 -47.59 35.12
C ASP A 67 -22.73 -46.27 35.22
N GLU A 68 -22.30 -45.90 36.43
CA GLU A 68 -21.43 -44.74 36.67
C GLU A 68 -20.05 -44.89 35.99
N TRP A 69 -19.59 -43.83 35.32
CA TRP A 69 -18.28 -43.79 34.68
C TRP A 69 -17.15 -43.65 35.72
N PRO A 70 -15.99 -44.32 35.58
CA PRO A 70 -15.61 -45.25 34.51
C PRO A 70 -16.32 -46.60 34.61
N TRP A 71 -16.82 -47.08 33.47
CA TRP A 71 -17.63 -48.29 33.41
C TRP A 71 -16.85 -49.57 33.76
N PRO A 72 -17.51 -50.54 34.42
CA PRO A 72 -16.98 -51.89 34.60
C PRO A 72 -16.60 -52.58 33.28
N ARG A 73 -15.49 -53.32 33.28
CA ARG A 73 -14.95 -53.93 32.04
C ARG A 73 -15.86 -54.97 31.40
N ARG A 74 -16.86 -55.51 32.13
CA ARG A 74 -17.92 -56.36 31.58
C ARG A 74 -18.68 -55.71 30.42
N HIS A 75 -18.90 -54.40 30.45
CA HIS A 75 -19.60 -53.69 29.37
C HIS A 75 -18.77 -53.64 28.09
N HIS A 76 -17.45 -53.55 28.21
CA HIS A 76 -16.54 -53.62 27.05
C HIS A 76 -16.42 -55.06 26.53
N ALA A 77 -16.40 -56.05 27.43
CA ALA A 77 -16.44 -57.46 27.05
C ALA A 77 -17.71 -57.82 26.26
N GLU A 78 -18.87 -57.38 26.73
CA GLU A 78 -20.15 -57.59 26.04
C GLU A 78 -20.18 -56.88 24.68
N LEU A 79 -19.70 -55.63 24.60
CA LEU A 79 -19.60 -54.92 23.33
C LEU A 79 -18.75 -55.69 22.31
N ILE A 80 -17.59 -56.21 22.74
CA ILE A 80 -16.70 -57.01 21.90
C ILE A 80 -17.42 -58.25 21.37
N ASP A 81 -18.18 -58.95 22.22
CA ASP A 81 -18.92 -60.16 21.82
C ASP A 81 -20.02 -59.84 20.79
N ARG A 82 -20.73 -58.72 20.96
CA ARG A 82 -21.77 -58.28 20.01
C ARG A 82 -21.19 -57.86 18.66
N LEU A 83 -20.09 -57.12 18.67
CA LEU A 83 -19.38 -56.74 17.44
C LEU A 83 -18.77 -57.96 16.75
N SER A 84 -18.27 -58.93 17.52
CA SER A 84 -17.70 -60.17 16.95
C SER A 84 -18.73 -60.93 16.11
N ALA A 85 -20.01 -60.91 16.51
CA ALA A 85 -21.10 -61.55 15.78
C ALA A 85 -21.48 -60.85 14.45
N ALA A 86 -20.94 -59.66 14.19
CA ALA A 86 -21.19 -58.89 12.99
C ALA A 86 -20.02 -58.90 11.98
N SER A 87 -18.87 -59.51 12.33
CA SER A 87 -17.67 -59.59 11.47
C SER A 87 -17.23 -58.25 10.86
N PRO A 88 -16.88 -57.24 11.68
CA PRO A 88 -16.27 -56.00 11.19
C PRO A 88 -14.91 -56.25 10.54
N ARG A 89 -14.44 -55.31 9.72
CA ARG A 89 -13.10 -55.36 9.12
C ARG A 89 -12.00 -55.10 10.14
N ARG A 90 -12.26 -54.24 11.11
CA ARG A 90 -11.35 -53.87 12.21
C ARG A 90 -12.15 -53.22 13.33
N VAL A 91 -11.73 -53.43 14.57
CA VAL A 91 -12.30 -52.73 15.73
C VAL A 91 -11.17 -52.03 16.49
N PHE A 92 -11.36 -50.75 16.78
CA PHE A 92 -10.42 -49.95 17.53
C PHE A 92 -11.10 -49.37 18.77
N PHE A 93 -10.43 -49.49 19.92
CA PHE A 93 -10.85 -48.92 21.18
C PHE A 93 -9.95 -47.73 21.55
N ASP A 94 -10.56 -46.60 21.85
CA ASP A 94 -9.93 -45.46 22.52
C ASP A 94 -10.37 -45.38 23.98
N ILE A 95 -10.05 -46.44 24.73
CA ILE A 95 -10.34 -46.58 26.16
C ILE A 95 -9.08 -47.09 26.85
N ASP A 96 -8.71 -46.45 27.96
CA ASP A 96 -7.54 -46.86 28.73
C ASP A 96 -7.82 -48.16 29.51
N PHE A 97 -7.06 -49.21 29.16
CA PHE A 97 -7.04 -50.51 29.83
C PHE A 97 -5.71 -50.78 30.56
N SER A 98 -4.99 -49.74 30.96
CA SER A 98 -3.71 -49.85 31.70
C SER A 98 -3.91 -50.04 33.21
N SER A 99 -4.99 -49.49 33.77
CA SER A 99 -5.32 -49.57 35.19
C SER A 99 -6.03 -50.88 35.57
N VAL A 100 -5.92 -51.24 36.85
CA VAL A 100 -6.61 -52.41 37.42
C VAL A 100 -8.06 -52.02 37.73
N SER A 101 -9.03 -52.83 37.28
CA SER A 101 -10.43 -52.71 37.66
C SER A 101 -10.76 -53.77 38.74
N ASN A 102 -11.96 -54.37 38.72
CA ASN A 102 -12.30 -55.54 39.51
C ASN A 102 -11.73 -56.82 38.86
N PRO A 103 -11.12 -57.77 39.60
CA PRO A 103 -10.66 -59.05 39.08
C PRO A 103 -11.68 -59.81 38.20
N LEU A 104 -12.97 -59.78 38.55
CA LEU A 104 -14.02 -60.45 37.76
C LEU A 104 -14.21 -59.78 36.39
N ASP A 105 -14.34 -58.45 36.37
CA ASP A 105 -14.54 -57.69 35.13
C ASP A 105 -13.29 -57.75 34.24
N ASP A 106 -12.09 -57.69 34.83
CA ASP A 106 -10.82 -57.90 34.10
C ASP A 106 -10.78 -59.31 33.47
N ALA A 107 -11.25 -60.35 34.17
CA ALA A 107 -11.30 -61.71 33.63
C ALA A 107 -12.33 -61.85 32.50
N LEU A 108 -13.48 -61.18 32.59
CA LEU A 108 -14.48 -61.13 31.53
C LEU A 108 -13.93 -60.47 30.26
N LEU A 109 -13.24 -59.33 30.40
CA LEU A 109 -12.60 -58.66 29.28
C LEU A 109 -11.46 -59.48 28.68
N GLU A 110 -10.61 -60.09 29.51
CA GLU A 110 -9.55 -60.99 29.03
C GLU A 110 -10.13 -62.16 28.24
N SER A 111 -11.22 -62.78 28.73
CA SER A 111 -11.93 -63.86 28.04
C SER A 111 -12.50 -63.39 26.70
N ALA A 112 -13.20 -62.25 26.67
CA ALA A 112 -13.72 -61.67 25.44
C ALA A 112 -12.60 -61.35 24.45
N LEU A 113 -11.47 -60.80 24.90
CA LEU A 113 -10.27 -60.52 24.09
C LEU A 113 -9.55 -61.79 23.61
N ALA A 114 -9.65 -62.90 24.34
CA ALA A 114 -9.02 -64.17 23.99
C ALA A 114 -9.79 -64.97 22.92
N LYS A 115 -11.10 -64.73 22.74
CA LYS A 115 -11.93 -65.45 21.75
C LYS A 115 -11.36 -65.32 20.33
N PRO A 116 -11.34 -66.41 19.53
CA PRO A 116 -10.93 -66.36 18.13
C PRO A 116 -11.79 -65.39 17.32
N ARG A 117 -11.17 -64.63 16.42
CA ARG A 117 -11.80 -63.63 15.54
C ARG A 117 -11.05 -63.54 14.21
N ASP A 118 -11.79 -63.18 13.15
CA ASP A 118 -11.25 -63.00 11.79
C ASP A 118 -10.86 -61.54 11.48
N TYR A 119 -10.86 -60.66 12.49
CA TYR A 119 -10.53 -59.25 12.34
C TYR A 119 -9.58 -58.77 13.44
N PRO A 120 -8.70 -57.79 13.14
CA PRO A 120 -7.84 -57.17 14.13
C PRO A 120 -8.64 -56.31 15.11
N LEU A 121 -8.44 -56.56 16.40
CA LEU A 121 -8.89 -55.70 17.49
C LEU A 121 -7.68 -54.92 17.99
N VAL A 122 -7.81 -53.60 18.02
CA VAL A 122 -6.73 -52.66 18.32
C VAL A 122 -7.03 -51.96 19.64
N LEU A 123 -6.04 -51.96 20.54
CA LEU A 123 -6.08 -51.26 21.82
C LEU A 123 -5.11 -50.06 21.83
N PRO A 124 -5.42 -49.00 22.60
CA PRO A 124 -4.67 -47.77 22.55
C PRO A 124 -3.39 -47.88 23.38
N THR A 125 -2.33 -47.24 22.92
CA THR A 125 -1.08 -47.03 23.64
C THR A 125 -0.82 -45.53 23.73
N PHE A 126 -0.58 -45.02 24.93
CA PHE A 126 -0.38 -43.60 25.19
C PHE A 126 1.09 -43.31 25.49
N PHE A 127 1.62 -42.29 24.83
CA PHE A 127 2.94 -41.71 25.10
C PHE A 127 2.76 -40.41 25.88
N GLN A 128 3.21 -40.35 27.12
CA GLN A 128 2.97 -39.19 27.98
C GLN A 128 4.28 -38.72 28.61
N TYR A 129 4.45 -37.42 28.79
CA TYR A 129 5.59 -36.93 29.57
C TYR A 129 5.45 -37.40 31.02
N ARG A 130 6.56 -37.82 31.63
CA ARG A 130 6.57 -38.31 33.00
C ARG A 130 6.08 -37.26 34.00
N SER A 131 6.46 -36.00 33.77
CA SER A 131 5.97 -34.85 34.50
C SER A 131 6.15 -33.59 33.64
N PRO A 132 5.55 -32.45 34.00
CA PRO A 132 5.78 -31.19 33.28
C PRO A 132 7.25 -30.73 33.26
N THR A 133 8.10 -31.26 34.15
CA THR A 133 9.52 -30.90 34.29
C THR A 133 10.49 -31.98 33.78
N ASP A 134 10.00 -33.20 33.49
CA ASP A 134 10.81 -34.31 33.00
C ASP A 134 10.41 -34.63 31.55
N PRO A 135 11.26 -34.31 30.55
CA PRO A 135 10.94 -34.50 29.14
C PRO A 135 10.93 -35.96 28.70
N ARG A 136 11.22 -36.92 29.59
CA ARG A 136 11.14 -38.35 29.28
C ARG A 136 9.69 -38.80 29.14
N PHE A 137 9.44 -39.62 28.13
CA PHE A 137 8.15 -40.25 27.91
C PHE A 137 7.96 -41.49 28.78
N ILE A 138 6.76 -41.67 29.32
CA ILE A 138 6.23 -42.93 29.83
C ILE A 138 5.30 -43.48 28.75
N VAL A 139 5.51 -44.75 28.41
CA VAL A 139 4.64 -45.48 27.49
C VAL A 139 3.63 -46.26 28.32
N VAL A 140 2.38 -45.83 28.28
CA VAL A 140 1.25 -46.48 28.96
C VAL A 140 0.60 -47.44 27.98
N LYS A 141 0.68 -48.74 28.29
CA LYS A 141 0.11 -49.83 27.50
C LYS A 141 -1.07 -50.46 28.23
N PRO A 142 -1.99 -51.11 27.50
CA PRO A 142 -2.97 -52.01 28.10
C PRO A 142 -2.27 -53.08 28.94
N ARG A 143 -2.94 -53.57 29.98
CA ARG A 143 -2.35 -54.62 30.83
C ARG A 143 -1.91 -55.83 29.97
N PRO A 144 -0.78 -56.49 30.31
CA PRO A 144 -0.24 -57.58 29.49
C PRO A 144 -1.22 -58.72 29.18
N ARG A 145 -2.19 -58.96 30.07
CA ARG A 145 -3.26 -59.96 29.86
C ARG A 145 -4.21 -59.60 28.70
N PHE A 146 -4.45 -58.32 28.44
CA PHE A 146 -5.31 -57.84 27.36
C PHE A 146 -4.58 -57.76 26.02
N ALA A 147 -3.28 -57.49 26.04
CA ALA A 147 -2.47 -57.29 24.84
C ALA A 147 -2.10 -58.59 24.08
N ARG A 148 -2.43 -59.79 24.59
CA ARG A 148 -2.00 -61.07 23.98
C ARG A 148 -2.60 -61.36 22.61
N ARG A 149 -3.85 -60.93 22.36
CA ARG A 149 -4.60 -61.12 21.10
C ARG A 149 -5.15 -59.80 20.54
N ALA A 150 -4.56 -58.68 20.96
CA ALA A 150 -4.90 -57.37 20.45
C ALA A 150 -3.66 -56.71 19.83
N GLU A 151 -3.87 -55.99 18.73
CA GLU A 151 -2.86 -55.08 18.20
C GLU A 151 -2.79 -53.83 19.08
N LEU A 152 -1.61 -53.20 19.13
CA LEU A 152 -1.41 -51.95 19.85
C LEU A 152 -1.24 -50.81 18.85
N ALA A 153 -1.94 -49.71 19.07
CA ALA A 153 -1.81 -48.51 18.26
C ALA A 153 -1.59 -47.25 19.10
N ALA A 154 -0.75 -46.36 18.62
CA ALA A 154 -0.49 -45.06 19.22
C ALA A 154 -1.64 -44.09 18.89
N VAL A 155 -2.21 -43.49 19.94
CA VAL A 155 -3.36 -42.54 19.84
C VAL A 155 -2.96 -41.09 20.10
N ASN A 156 -1.65 -40.84 20.19
CA ASN A 156 -1.12 -39.52 20.52
C ASN A 156 -1.29 -38.52 19.37
N ARG A 157 -2.08 -37.49 19.65
CA ARG A 157 -2.24 -36.30 18.81
C ARG A 157 -1.04 -35.36 18.89
N GLN A 158 -0.78 -34.63 17.81
CA GLN A 158 0.17 -33.51 17.80
C GLN A 158 -0.58 -32.18 17.85
N VAL A 159 -0.28 -31.39 18.88
CA VAL A 159 -0.84 -30.04 19.04
C VAL A 159 0.16 -29.03 18.48
N GLY A 160 -0.29 -28.22 17.53
CA GLY A 160 0.52 -27.17 16.94
C GLY A 160 0.83 -26.03 17.92
N PRO A 161 1.79 -25.13 17.59
CA PRO A 161 2.10 -23.95 18.42
C PRO A 161 0.92 -23.00 18.64
N ASP A 162 -0.09 -23.05 17.77
CA ASP A 162 -1.34 -22.30 17.87
C ASP A 162 -2.42 -23.03 18.66
N GLY A 163 -2.08 -24.15 19.31
CA GLY A 163 -2.97 -24.94 20.14
C GLY A 163 -3.89 -25.87 19.36
N MET A 164 -3.81 -25.92 18.03
CA MET A 164 -4.73 -26.70 17.18
C MET A 164 -4.13 -28.05 16.76
N THR A 165 -4.98 -29.06 16.61
CA THR A 165 -4.58 -30.39 16.11
C THR A 165 -4.69 -30.42 14.58
N ARG A 166 -3.56 -30.42 13.86
CA ARG A 166 -3.51 -30.46 12.38
C ARG A 166 -2.78 -31.66 11.79
N ALA A 167 -1.93 -32.30 12.58
CA ALA A 167 -1.06 -33.36 12.13
C ALA A 167 -1.18 -34.56 13.07
N TRP A 168 -0.91 -35.72 12.51
CA TRP A 168 -0.91 -36.98 13.23
C TRP A 168 0.32 -37.79 12.84
N ARG A 169 1.02 -38.35 13.84
CA ARG A 169 2.24 -39.12 13.59
C ARG A 169 1.90 -40.54 13.18
N ASN A 170 2.44 -41.04 12.08
CA ASN A 170 2.13 -42.40 11.61
C ASN A 170 2.68 -43.51 12.53
N ALA A 171 3.85 -43.33 13.14
CA ALA A 171 4.35 -44.25 14.15
C ALA A 171 5.17 -43.56 15.24
N TRP A 172 5.08 -44.07 16.46
CA TRP A 172 5.89 -43.62 17.59
C TRP A 172 7.00 -44.64 17.86
N SER A 173 8.24 -44.15 17.94
CA SER A 173 9.41 -44.95 18.27
C SER A 173 10.14 -44.33 19.46
N ILE A 174 10.17 -45.02 20.59
CA ILE A 174 10.85 -44.58 21.82
C ILE A 174 11.65 -45.74 22.38
N GLU A 175 12.94 -45.54 22.63
CA GLU A 175 13.84 -46.53 23.27
C GLU A 175 13.79 -47.93 22.61
N GLY A 176 13.66 -47.97 21.28
CA GLY A 176 13.58 -49.23 20.50
C GLY A 176 12.19 -49.88 20.48
N LEU A 177 11.22 -49.38 21.25
CA LEU A 177 9.82 -49.77 21.14
C LEU A 177 9.15 -48.94 20.05
N ARG A 178 8.63 -49.63 19.04
CA ARG A 178 7.87 -49.03 17.95
C ARG A 178 6.40 -49.41 18.02
N VAL A 179 5.52 -48.40 17.93
CA VAL A 179 4.07 -48.57 17.94
C VAL A 179 3.46 -47.79 16.75
N PRO A 180 2.81 -48.48 15.79
CA PRO A 180 2.13 -47.82 14.68
C PRO A 180 0.92 -47.03 15.18
N SER A 181 0.46 -46.03 14.44
CA SER A 181 -0.69 -45.23 14.82
C SER A 181 -2.01 -45.82 14.34
N VAL A 182 -3.10 -45.44 15.00
CA VAL A 182 -4.47 -45.83 14.66
C VAL A 182 -4.89 -45.38 13.25
N ILE A 183 -4.28 -44.32 12.73
CA ILE A 183 -4.68 -43.68 11.47
C ILE A 183 -4.24 -44.44 10.21
N ASP A 184 -3.29 -45.38 10.34
CA ASP A 184 -2.82 -46.20 9.22
C ASP A 184 -2.98 -47.70 9.52
N PRO A 185 -4.24 -48.18 9.61
CA PRO A 185 -4.51 -49.58 9.91
C PRO A 185 -4.01 -50.53 8.81
N GLY A 186 -3.81 -50.03 7.59
CA GLY A 186 -3.30 -50.79 6.44
C GLY A 186 -1.77 -50.82 6.34
N ARG A 187 -1.05 -50.03 7.15
CA ARG A 187 0.40 -49.83 7.06
C ARG A 187 0.86 -49.40 5.66
N VAL A 188 0.12 -48.46 5.08
CA VAL A 188 0.34 -47.94 3.73
C VAL A 188 1.40 -46.82 3.74
N LEU A 189 1.56 -46.13 4.88
CA LEU A 189 2.46 -45.00 5.03
C LEU A 189 3.86 -45.41 5.49
N ALA A 190 4.85 -44.57 5.17
CA ALA A 190 6.18 -44.70 5.74
C ALA A 190 6.16 -44.37 7.24
N ASP A 191 7.04 -45.02 8.01
CA ASP A 191 6.95 -45.03 9.48
C ASP A 191 7.25 -43.68 10.15
N ASP A 192 8.03 -42.83 9.49
CA ASP A 192 8.39 -41.49 9.93
C ASP A 192 7.51 -40.39 9.30
N GLN A 193 6.51 -40.78 8.49
CA GLN A 193 5.66 -39.84 7.79
C GLN A 193 4.59 -39.27 8.74
N ASP A 194 4.71 -38.00 9.10
CA ASP A 194 3.61 -37.26 9.72
C ASP A 194 2.53 -36.97 8.65
N VAL A 195 1.27 -37.17 9.02
CA VAL A 195 0.09 -36.97 8.16
C VAL A 195 -0.58 -35.65 8.54
N ILE A 196 -0.73 -34.75 7.57
CA ILE A 196 -1.61 -33.59 7.72
C ILE A 196 -3.05 -34.05 7.55
N ILE A 197 -3.89 -33.79 8.54
CA ILE A 197 -5.28 -34.22 8.57
C ILE A 197 -6.09 -33.36 7.58
N ASP A 198 -6.86 -34.00 6.70
CA ASP A 198 -7.71 -33.31 5.75
C ASP A 198 -9.05 -32.95 6.38
N PHE A 199 -9.12 -31.78 7.01
CA PHE A 199 -10.36 -31.23 7.59
C PHE A 199 -11.39 -30.78 6.54
N SER A 200 -11.12 -30.92 5.25
CA SER A 200 -12.16 -30.78 4.22
C SER A 200 -13.15 -31.95 4.24
N ILE A 201 -12.76 -33.10 4.81
CA ILE A 201 -13.69 -34.21 5.06
C ILE A 201 -14.61 -33.82 6.21
N SER A 202 -15.91 -33.73 5.92
CA SER A 202 -16.93 -33.41 6.92
C SER A 202 -17.05 -34.54 7.95
N PRO A 203 -17.11 -34.26 9.26
CA PRO A 203 -17.43 -35.25 10.28
C PRO A 203 -18.78 -35.95 10.05
N ALA A 204 -19.72 -35.32 9.33
CA ALA A 204 -20.98 -35.93 8.94
C ALA A 204 -20.83 -37.12 7.97
N SER A 205 -19.62 -37.37 7.44
CA SER A 205 -19.30 -38.51 6.58
C SER A 205 -19.39 -39.86 7.30
N PHE A 206 -19.34 -39.88 8.63
CA PHE A 206 -19.29 -41.11 9.42
C PHE A 206 -20.66 -41.54 9.93
N THR A 207 -20.85 -42.84 10.08
CA THR A 207 -22.04 -43.38 10.76
C THR A 207 -21.81 -43.35 12.26
N TYR A 208 -22.66 -42.64 13.00
CA TYR A 208 -22.61 -42.56 14.46
C TYR A 208 -23.62 -43.52 15.08
N VAL A 209 -23.17 -44.30 16.04
CA VAL A 209 -23.97 -45.27 16.78
C VAL A 209 -23.70 -45.08 18.27
N SER A 210 -24.75 -45.05 19.09
CA SER A 210 -24.60 -44.94 20.54
C SER A 210 -24.03 -46.23 21.13
N TYR A 211 -23.11 -46.13 22.09
CA TYR A 211 -22.53 -47.29 22.78
C TYR A 211 -23.62 -48.16 23.42
N VAL A 212 -24.59 -47.52 24.09
CA VAL A 212 -25.71 -48.24 24.73
C VAL A 212 -26.62 -48.93 23.72
N ASP A 213 -26.81 -48.37 22.52
CA ASP A 213 -27.64 -49.00 21.48
C ASP A 213 -27.03 -50.32 20.98
N VAL A 214 -25.69 -50.38 20.90
CA VAL A 214 -25.00 -51.64 20.56
C VAL A 214 -25.14 -52.64 21.70
N LEU A 215 -24.95 -52.20 22.94
CA LEU A 215 -25.14 -53.02 24.14
C LEU A 215 -26.58 -53.49 24.36
N GLU A 216 -27.59 -52.79 23.86
CA GLU A 216 -28.97 -53.27 23.96
C GLU A 216 -29.39 -54.06 22.72
N GLY A 217 -28.63 -53.97 21.63
CA GLY A 217 -28.87 -54.73 20.40
C GLY A 217 -29.92 -54.06 19.53
N ARG A 218 -30.10 -52.75 19.70
CA ARG A 218 -30.98 -51.89 18.91
C ARG A 218 -30.42 -51.62 17.51
N VAL A 219 -29.13 -51.91 17.29
CA VAL A 219 -28.41 -51.64 16.05
C VAL A 219 -28.31 -52.92 15.20
N PRO A 220 -28.72 -52.90 13.93
CA PRO A 220 -28.56 -54.04 13.03
C PRO A 220 -27.09 -54.45 12.87
N ARG A 221 -26.84 -55.76 12.78
CA ARG A 221 -25.47 -56.30 12.60
C ARG A 221 -24.82 -55.84 11.29
N GLU A 222 -25.63 -55.64 10.25
CA GLU A 222 -25.20 -55.17 8.93
C GLU A 222 -24.49 -53.81 8.98
N THR A 223 -24.79 -52.98 9.98
CA THR A 223 -24.12 -51.69 10.20
C THR A 223 -22.61 -51.86 10.42
N PHE A 224 -22.17 -52.97 11.01
CA PHE A 224 -20.77 -53.21 11.35
C PHE A 224 -20.05 -54.14 10.37
N ALA A 225 -20.80 -54.92 9.58
CA ALA A 225 -20.24 -55.96 8.71
C ALA A 225 -19.26 -55.37 7.67
N GLY A 226 -18.00 -55.83 7.70
CA GLY A 226 -16.94 -55.34 6.81
C GLY A 226 -16.52 -53.87 7.03
N LYS A 227 -17.01 -53.21 8.09
CA LYS A 227 -16.70 -51.81 8.42
C LYS A 227 -15.55 -51.67 9.41
N GLN A 228 -14.96 -50.49 9.47
CA GLN A 228 -13.99 -50.13 10.51
C GLN A 228 -14.73 -49.50 11.68
N VAL A 229 -14.67 -50.11 12.86
CA VAL A 229 -15.42 -49.65 14.03
C VAL A 229 -14.49 -48.93 14.99
N PHE A 230 -14.77 -47.66 15.26
CA PHE A 230 -14.04 -46.79 16.18
C PHE A 230 -14.88 -46.58 17.43
N ILE A 231 -14.38 -47.00 18.59
CA ILE A 231 -15.11 -46.95 19.86
C ILE A 231 -14.40 -45.97 20.77
N GLY A 232 -15.07 -44.91 21.22
CA GLY A 232 -14.43 -43.89 22.05
C GLY A 232 -15.38 -42.82 22.58
N GLY A 233 -14.83 -41.89 23.36
CA GLY A 233 -15.58 -40.79 23.97
C GLY A 233 -16.12 -39.81 22.93
N THR A 234 -17.43 -39.59 22.92
CA THR A 234 -18.08 -38.53 22.14
C THR A 234 -18.82 -37.52 23.01
N ALA A 235 -19.08 -37.86 24.28
CA ALA A 235 -19.67 -36.97 25.26
C ALA A 235 -18.67 -35.90 25.72
N VAL A 236 -19.16 -34.68 25.97
CA VAL A 236 -18.34 -33.54 26.40
C VAL A 236 -17.77 -33.78 27.80
N GLU A 237 -18.50 -34.49 28.65
CA GLU A 237 -18.15 -34.83 30.03
C GLU A 237 -16.85 -35.64 30.15
N LEU A 238 -16.48 -36.37 29.08
CA LEU A 238 -15.25 -37.16 29.02
C LEU A 238 -14.00 -36.30 28.73
N ASN A 239 -14.18 -35.03 28.39
CA ASN A 239 -13.12 -34.03 28.21
C ASN A 239 -12.03 -34.41 27.18
N ASP A 240 -12.38 -35.21 26.17
CA ASP A 240 -11.52 -35.49 25.02
C ASP A 240 -12.05 -34.77 23.77
N MET A 241 -11.99 -33.43 23.83
CA MET A 241 -12.47 -32.52 22.78
C MET A 241 -11.30 -31.66 22.27
N PRO A 242 -10.32 -32.25 21.56
CA PRO A 242 -9.20 -31.49 21.01
C PRO A 242 -9.68 -30.38 20.07
N PRO A 243 -9.07 -29.18 20.15
CA PRO A 243 -9.35 -28.11 19.21
C PRO A 243 -8.80 -28.47 17.82
N VAL A 244 -9.61 -28.19 16.80
CA VAL A 244 -9.33 -28.50 15.39
C VAL A 244 -9.69 -27.33 14.48
N PRO A 245 -9.06 -27.22 13.30
CA PRO A 245 -9.48 -26.30 12.26
C PRO A 245 -10.94 -26.50 11.87
N LEU A 246 -11.59 -25.40 11.43
CA LEU A 246 -12.96 -25.31 10.90
C LEU A 246 -14.08 -25.61 11.91
N TYR A 247 -13.98 -26.69 12.67
CA TYR A 247 -15.06 -27.19 13.53
C TYR A 247 -14.92 -26.77 15.00
N GLY A 248 -13.87 -26.01 15.34
CA GLY A 248 -13.61 -25.54 16.69
C GLY A 248 -13.01 -26.64 17.57
N SER A 249 -13.84 -27.59 17.99
CA SER A 249 -13.41 -28.80 18.69
C SER A 249 -14.25 -29.99 18.25
N LEU A 250 -13.61 -31.16 18.14
CA LEU A 250 -14.27 -32.42 17.82
C LEU A 250 -13.88 -33.47 18.86
N PRO A 251 -14.72 -34.50 19.12
CA PRO A 251 -14.31 -35.60 19.96
C PRO A 251 -13.04 -36.27 19.43
N GLY A 252 -12.12 -36.69 20.30
CA GLY A 252 -10.83 -37.25 19.88
C GLY A 252 -10.97 -38.46 18.96
N ILE A 253 -11.95 -39.32 19.22
CA ILE A 253 -12.28 -40.47 18.34
C ILE A 253 -12.74 -40.03 16.94
N VAL A 254 -13.41 -38.89 16.82
CA VAL A 254 -13.82 -38.32 15.52
C VAL A 254 -12.61 -37.75 14.79
N VAL A 255 -11.68 -37.10 15.49
CA VAL A 255 -10.42 -36.64 14.88
C VAL A 255 -9.59 -37.82 14.37
N GLN A 256 -9.55 -38.93 15.11
CA GLN A 256 -8.91 -40.17 14.67
C GLN A 256 -9.60 -40.76 13.43
N ALA A 257 -10.93 -40.74 13.37
CA ALA A 257 -11.68 -41.18 12.19
C ALA A 257 -11.42 -40.31 10.96
N VAL A 258 -11.40 -38.97 11.10
CA VAL A 258 -11.04 -38.04 10.01
C VAL A 258 -9.60 -38.29 9.55
N ALA A 259 -8.66 -38.48 10.47
CA ALA A 259 -7.28 -38.77 10.14
C ALA A 259 -7.12 -40.14 9.44
N ALA A 260 -7.82 -41.17 9.89
CA ALA A 260 -7.84 -42.48 9.23
C ALA A 260 -8.47 -42.40 7.82
N GLU A 261 -9.55 -41.64 7.65
CA GLU A 261 -10.18 -41.42 6.34
C GLU A 261 -9.26 -40.60 5.41
N THR A 262 -8.49 -39.66 5.96
CA THR A 262 -7.45 -38.94 5.22
C THR A 262 -6.44 -39.90 4.60
N VAL A 263 -6.01 -40.92 5.36
CA VAL A 263 -5.10 -41.96 4.87
C VAL A 263 -5.79 -42.89 3.87
N ASN A 264 -7.02 -43.34 4.16
CA ASN A 264 -7.80 -44.22 3.26
C ASN A 264 -8.00 -43.61 1.88
N ALA A 265 -8.24 -42.30 1.82
CA ALA A 265 -8.45 -41.58 0.58
C ALA A 265 -7.12 -41.15 -0.10
N GLY A 266 -5.97 -41.46 0.52
CA GLY A 266 -4.62 -41.09 0.08
C GLY A 266 -4.12 -39.85 0.82
N ALA A 267 -3.13 -40.03 1.69
CA ALA A 267 -2.58 -38.95 2.51
C ALA A 267 -2.02 -37.81 1.64
N PRO A 268 -2.26 -36.53 2.02
CA PRO A 268 -1.71 -35.39 1.29
C PRO A 268 -0.19 -35.46 1.15
N TRP A 269 0.33 -35.18 -0.04
CA TRP A 269 1.78 -35.15 -0.27
C TRP A 269 2.32 -33.77 0.07
N LEU A 270 3.19 -33.69 1.08
CA LEU A 270 3.84 -32.44 1.47
C LEU A 270 4.97 -32.13 0.50
N LEU A 271 4.96 -30.91 -0.03
CA LEU A 271 6.06 -30.43 -0.85
C LEU A 271 7.37 -30.38 -0.02
N PRO A 272 8.47 -30.99 -0.48
CA PRO A 272 9.75 -30.87 0.20
C PRO A 272 10.21 -29.41 0.34
N ASP A 273 10.99 -29.12 1.39
CA ASP A 273 11.42 -27.76 1.70
C ASP A 273 12.13 -27.07 0.51
N TRP A 274 13.04 -27.78 -0.17
CA TRP A 274 13.74 -27.24 -1.34
C TRP A 274 12.78 -26.85 -2.48
N ALA A 275 11.72 -27.64 -2.69
CA ALA A 275 10.71 -27.39 -3.71
C ALA A 275 9.85 -26.17 -3.33
N SER A 276 9.55 -26.00 -2.04
CA SER A 276 8.85 -24.82 -1.53
C SER A 276 9.67 -23.53 -1.71
N VAL A 277 10.99 -23.61 -1.49
CA VAL A 277 11.92 -22.48 -1.71
C VAL A 277 12.04 -22.15 -3.21
N ALA A 278 12.12 -23.18 -4.07
CA ALA A 278 12.13 -22.98 -5.52
C ALA A 278 10.83 -22.33 -6.02
N LEU A 279 9.68 -22.73 -5.46
CA LEU A 279 8.38 -22.15 -5.76
C LEU A 279 8.31 -20.68 -5.31
N LEU A 280 8.78 -20.35 -4.10
CA LEU A 280 8.90 -18.98 -3.63
C LEU A 280 9.80 -18.13 -4.56
N ALA A 281 10.94 -18.68 -4.99
CA ALA A 281 11.86 -18.01 -5.90
C ALA A 281 11.19 -17.74 -7.26
N GLY A 282 10.52 -18.74 -7.83
CA GLY A 282 9.79 -18.62 -9.10
C GLY A 282 8.70 -17.55 -9.05
N TRP A 283 7.87 -17.54 -8.01
CA TRP A 283 6.85 -16.52 -7.81
C TRP A 283 7.43 -15.12 -7.59
N THR A 284 8.54 -15.01 -6.83
CA THR A 284 9.20 -13.71 -6.62
C THR A 284 9.79 -13.17 -7.91
N LEU A 285 10.41 -14.02 -8.74
CA LEU A 285 10.94 -13.64 -10.05
C LEU A 285 9.83 -13.25 -11.02
N LEU A 286 8.74 -14.01 -11.07
CA LEU A 286 7.57 -13.70 -11.91
C LEU A 286 6.95 -12.36 -11.51
N ALA A 287 6.72 -12.13 -10.22
CA ALA A 287 6.19 -10.88 -9.70
C ALA A 287 7.13 -9.71 -10.00
N ALA A 288 8.44 -9.89 -9.77
CA ALA A 288 9.45 -8.88 -10.08
C ALA A 288 9.47 -8.54 -11.57
N TRP A 289 9.36 -9.54 -12.45
CA TRP A 289 9.27 -9.33 -13.89
C TRP A 289 8.01 -8.54 -14.27
N LEU A 290 6.83 -8.97 -13.82
CA LEU A 290 5.55 -8.34 -14.15
C LEU A 290 5.43 -6.90 -13.64
N PHE A 291 5.87 -6.63 -12.42
CA PHE A 291 5.94 -5.26 -11.89
C PHE A 291 7.05 -4.43 -12.56
N GLY A 292 8.11 -5.08 -13.08
CA GLY A 292 9.25 -4.45 -13.74
C GLY A 292 9.05 -4.11 -15.22
N LEU A 293 8.12 -4.77 -15.92
CA LEU A 293 7.92 -4.71 -17.38
C LEU A 293 7.65 -3.32 -17.97
N ARG A 294 7.33 -2.29 -17.17
CA ARG A 294 6.83 -1.02 -17.73
C ARG A 294 7.42 0.28 -17.18
N ARG A 295 8.71 0.27 -16.83
CA ARG A 295 9.48 1.53 -16.62
C ARG A 295 9.57 2.46 -17.86
N GLY A 296 9.00 2.10 -19.01
CA GLY A 296 9.11 2.87 -20.27
C GLY A 296 7.80 3.39 -20.90
N ALA A 297 6.61 3.05 -20.40
CA ALA A 297 5.35 3.40 -21.07
C ALA A 297 4.67 4.64 -20.46
N ARG A 298 4.63 5.73 -21.23
CA ARG A 298 4.12 7.09 -20.90
C ARG A 298 2.60 7.20 -20.60
N SER A 299 1.88 6.13 -20.26
CA SER A 299 0.40 6.15 -20.30
C SER A 299 -0.27 5.62 -19.03
N GLY A 300 -0.91 6.49 -18.24
CA GLY A 300 -1.91 6.19 -17.20
C GLY A 300 -1.41 6.04 -15.73
N PRO A 301 -2.31 6.01 -14.72
CA PRO A 301 -1.94 5.82 -13.31
C PRO A 301 -1.33 4.43 -13.09
N GLY A 302 -0.01 4.39 -12.87
CA GLY A 302 0.75 3.14 -12.75
C GLY A 302 0.22 2.19 -11.67
N TRP A 303 -0.31 2.72 -10.57
CA TRP A 303 -0.81 1.93 -9.44
C TRP A 303 -2.03 1.06 -9.79
N ARG A 304 -2.93 1.50 -10.68
CA ARG A 304 -4.12 0.71 -11.07
C ARG A 304 -3.73 -0.58 -11.79
N ARG A 305 -2.68 -0.51 -12.62
CA ARG A 305 -2.14 -1.70 -13.30
C ARG A 305 -1.37 -2.58 -12.32
N SER A 306 -0.56 -2.00 -11.44
CA SER A 306 0.10 -2.77 -10.37
C SER A 306 -0.91 -3.49 -9.49
N LEU A 307 -2.04 -2.85 -9.19
CA LEU A 307 -3.15 -3.47 -8.47
C LEU A 307 -3.78 -4.61 -9.28
N GLY A 308 -4.02 -4.43 -10.58
CA GLY A 308 -4.52 -5.49 -11.45
C GLY A 308 -3.57 -6.70 -11.53
N VAL A 309 -2.26 -6.48 -11.66
CA VAL A 309 -1.24 -7.53 -11.63
C VAL A 309 -1.19 -8.21 -10.27
N TYR A 310 -1.27 -7.44 -9.18
CA TYR A 310 -1.30 -7.96 -7.83
C TYR A 310 -2.51 -8.89 -7.60
N VAL A 311 -3.72 -8.43 -7.93
CA VAL A 311 -4.94 -9.24 -7.81
C VAL A 311 -4.87 -10.50 -8.68
N LEU A 312 -4.36 -10.38 -9.91
CA LEU A 312 -4.14 -11.54 -10.79
C LEU A 312 -3.17 -12.55 -10.16
N LEU A 313 -2.00 -12.10 -9.68
CA LEU A 313 -1.00 -12.98 -9.07
C LEU A 313 -1.51 -13.65 -7.80
N LEU A 314 -2.26 -12.93 -6.95
CA LEU A 314 -2.94 -13.52 -5.79
C LEU A 314 -3.93 -14.61 -6.22
N GLY A 315 -4.78 -14.31 -7.21
CA GLY A 315 -5.76 -15.26 -7.72
C GLY A 315 -5.12 -16.51 -8.30
N VAL A 316 -4.03 -16.36 -9.07
CA VAL A 316 -3.31 -17.51 -9.64
C VAL A 316 -2.55 -18.29 -8.56
N ALA A 317 -1.89 -17.63 -7.59
CA ALA A 317 -1.18 -18.32 -6.51
C ALA A 317 -2.14 -19.09 -5.59
N GLY A 318 -3.25 -18.46 -5.18
CA GLY A 318 -4.29 -19.10 -4.39
C GLY A 318 -5.00 -20.21 -5.16
N GLY A 319 -5.37 -19.95 -6.42
CA GLY A 319 -6.00 -20.92 -7.31
C GLY A 319 -5.11 -22.13 -7.60
N ALA A 320 -3.80 -21.93 -7.79
CA ALA A 320 -2.84 -23.02 -7.95
C ALA A 320 -2.76 -23.89 -6.69
N SER A 321 -2.74 -23.30 -5.49
CA SER A 321 -2.79 -24.06 -4.23
C SER A 321 -4.08 -24.85 -4.07
N PHE A 322 -5.21 -24.23 -4.41
CA PHE A 322 -6.53 -24.87 -4.38
C PHE A 322 -6.63 -26.05 -5.35
N LEU A 323 -6.22 -25.86 -6.61
CA LEU A 323 -6.26 -26.90 -7.65
C LEU A 323 -5.29 -28.03 -7.36
N ALA A 324 -4.08 -27.71 -6.88
CA ALA A 324 -3.08 -28.71 -6.52
C ALA A 324 -3.58 -29.65 -5.41
N PHE A 325 -4.23 -29.10 -4.38
CA PHE A 325 -4.78 -29.91 -3.31
C PHE A 325 -6.04 -30.68 -3.75
N SER A 326 -6.99 -30.04 -4.44
CA SER A 326 -8.24 -30.70 -4.86
C SER A 326 -8.07 -31.80 -5.90
N GLN A 327 -7.13 -31.66 -6.83
CA GLN A 327 -6.92 -32.63 -7.93
C GLN A 327 -5.83 -33.65 -7.62
N TYR A 328 -4.76 -33.25 -6.93
CA TYR A 328 -3.57 -34.07 -6.74
C TYR A 328 -3.23 -34.33 -5.27
N ARG A 329 -4.04 -33.84 -4.32
CA ARG A 329 -3.75 -33.88 -2.88
C ARG A 329 -2.37 -33.33 -2.51
N LEU A 330 -1.89 -32.40 -3.33
CA LEU A 330 -0.58 -31.78 -3.18
C LEU A 330 -0.67 -30.63 -2.18
N TRP A 331 0.02 -30.77 -1.05
CA TRP A 331 0.05 -29.75 0.00
C TRP A 331 1.31 -28.88 -0.12
N PHE A 332 1.12 -27.61 -0.49
CA PHE A 332 2.19 -26.61 -0.45
C PHE A 332 1.71 -25.28 0.13
N ASP A 333 2.65 -24.55 0.70
CA ASP A 333 2.40 -23.23 1.28
C ASP A 333 2.33 -22.13 0.20
N ALA A 334 1.19 -21.46 0.13
CA ALA A 334 0.97 -20.31 -0.73
C ALA A 334 1.23 -18.96 -0.02
N ALA A 335 1.32 -18.94 1.32
CA ALA A 335 1.44 -17.72 2.09
C ALA A 335 2.78 -17.02 1.85
N ALA A 336 3.90 -17.75 1.83
CA ALA A 336 5.20 -17.15 1.52
C ALA A 336 5.25 -16.51 0.11
N PRO A 337 4.83 -17.19 -0.99
CA PRO A 337 4.69 -16.56 -2.30
C PRO A 337 3.79 -15.32 -2.29
N ILE A 338 2.61 -15.40 -1.65
CA ILE A 338 1.67 -14.28 -1.53
C ILE A 338 2.28 -13.09 -0.78
N ALA A 339 3.03 -13.33 0.29
CA ALA A 339 3.73 -12.30 1.05
C ALA A 339 4.81 -11.61 0.19
N ALA A 340 5.59 -12.38 -0.58
CA ALA A 340 6.58 -11.83 -1.49
C ALA A 340 5.95 -10.96 -2.59
N ILE A 341 4.85 -11.44 -3.19
CA ILE A 341 4.05 -10.69 -4.18
C ILE A 341 3.53 -9.38 -3.57
N THR A 342 2.97 -9.45 -2.35
CA THR A 342 2.44 -8.29 -1.62
C THR A 342 3.53 -7.27 -1.32
N LEU A 343 4.69 -7.71 -0.83
CA LEU A 343 5.79 -6.81 -0.50
C LEU A 343 6.34 -6.12 -1.77
N LEU A 344 6.47 -6.85 -2.88
CA LEU A 344 6.84 -6.27 -4.16
C LEU A 344 5.81 -5.28 -4.69
N PHE A 345 4.51 -5.56 -4.50
CA PHE A 345 3.44 -4.64 -4.84
C PHE A 345 3.52 -3.35 -4.00
N VAL A 346 3.72 -3.46 -2.69
CA VAL A 346 3.88 -2.31 -1.78
C VAL A 346 5.09 -1.47 -2.18
N VAL A 347 6.25 -2.09 -2.39
CA VAL A 347 7.47 -1.38 -2.81
C VAL A 347 7.26 -0.71 -4.17
N THR A 348 6.61 -1.39 -5.12
CA THR A 348 6.29 -0.80 -6.43
C THR A 348 5.37 0.41 -6.29
N THR A 349 4.36 0.31 -5.43
CA THR A 349 3.39 1.37 -5.18
C THR A 349 4.05 2.57 -4.51
N LEU A 350 4.85 2.36 -3.47
CA LEU A 350 5.62 3.42 -2.80
C LEU A 350 6.56 4.14 -3.77
N ARG A 351 7.29 3.40 -4.61
CA ARG A 351 8.15 4.02 -5.64
C ARG A 351 7.36 4.79 -6.70
N SER A 352 6.14 4.35 -7.00
CA SER A 352 5.26 5.07 -7.93
C SER A 352 4.69 6.35 -7.32
N LEU A 353 4.47 6.37 -5.99
CA LEU A 353 4.05 7.55 -5.25
C LEU A 353 5.18 8.58 -5.25
N ASP A 354 6.42 8.20 -4.88
CA ASP A 354 7.57 9.11 -4.89
C ASP A 354 7.68 9.89 -6.21
N GLU A 355 7.60 9.22 -7.35
CA GLU A 355 7.69 9.91 -8.65
C GLU A 355 6.54 10.90 -8.91
N GLN A 356 5.36 10.67 -8.34
CA GLN A 356 4.21 11.57 -8.46
C GLN A 356 4.30 12.73 -7.47
N THR A 357 4.66 12.45 -6.21
CA THR A 357 4.82 13.46 -5.17
C THR A 357 5.94 14.44 -5.52
N TRP A 358 7.10 13.96 -6.01
CA TRP A 358 8.19 14.82 -6.48
C TRP A 358 7.78 15.73 -7.63
N ARG A 359 6.93 15.26 -8.55
CA ARG A 359 6.39 16.07 -9.66
C ARG A 359 5.42 17.14 -9.16
N ALA A 360 4.52 16.80 -8.26
CA ALA A 360 3.57 17.74 -7.68
C ALA A 360 4.27 18.80 -6.80
N LEU A 361 5.25 18.38 -6.00
CA LEU A 361 6.00 19.24 -5.08
C LEU A 361 6.94 20.20 -5.83
N SER A 362 7.63 19.73 -6.88
CA SER A 362 8.46 20.61 -7.71
C SER A 362 7.63 21.68 -8.45
N PHE A 363 6.41 21.33 -8.86
CA PHE A 363 5.48 22.29 -9.46
C PHE A 363 4.97 23.32 -8.43
N SER A 364 4.56 22.87 -7.24
CA SER A 364 4.01 23.76 -6.20
C SER A 364 5.06 24.71 -5.60
N LEU A 365 6.30 24.26 -5.44
CA LEU A 365 7.41 25.10 -4.97
C LEU A 365 7.88 26.12 -6.02
N GLY A 366 7.70 25.84 -7.31
CA GLY A 366 8.07 26.76 -8.39
C GLY A 366 7.15 27.99 -8.50
N MET A 367 5.85 27.83 -8.26
CA MET A 367 4.86 28.91 -8.47
C MET A 367 4.99 30.03 -7.43
N ARG A 368 5.14 29.71 -6.15
CA ARG A 368 5.24 30.73 -5.09
C ARG A 368 6.47 31.62 -5.24
N ARG A 369 7.61 31.06 -5.66
CA ARG A 369 8.86 31.82 -5.85
C ARG A 369 8.79 32.73 -7.07
N ARG A 370 8.13 32.29 -8.15
CA ARG A 370 7.97 33.07 -9.38
C ARG A 370 6.96 34.20 -9.22
N GLU A 371 5.85 33.96 -8.52
CA GLU A 371 4.86 34.99 -8.20
C GLU A 371 5.43 36.07 -7.27
N ALA A 372 6.15 35.67 -6.21
CA ALA A 372 6.82 36.60 -5.32
C ALA A 372 7.89 37.45 -6.04
N LEU A 373 8.66 36.84 -6.96
CA LEU A 373 9.66 37.55 -7.75
C LEU A 373 9.01 38.57 -8.70
N LEU A 374 7.97 38.17 -9.44
CA LEU A 374 7.26 39.09 -10.34
C LEU A 374 6.61 40.26 -9.58
N LYS A 375 5.98 39.98 -8.43
CA LYS A 375 5.40 41.01 -7.58
C LYS A 375 6.47 41.97 -7.02
N SER A 376 7.63 41.43 -6.63
CA SER A 376 8.76 42.22 -6.15
C SER A 376 9.32 43.14 -7.24
N ILE A 377 9.52 42.64 -8.46
CA ILE A 377 10.02 43.44 -9.61
C ILE A 377 9.07 44.60 -9.93
N VAL A 378 7.75 44.34 -9.95
CA VAL A 378 6.75 45.39 -10.23
C VAL A 378 6.69 46.43 -9.10
N GLN A 379 6.79 45.99 -7.84
CA GLN A 379 6.73 46.87 -6.67
C GLN A 379 8.00 47.71 -6.47
N SER A 380 9.17 47.22 -6.87
CA SER A 380 10.45 47.94 -6.75
C SER A 380 10.77 48.87 -7.93
N SER A 381 9.98 48.79 -9.03
CA SER A 381 10.19 49.66 -10.19
C SER A 381 9.98 51.14 -9.84
N THR A 382 10.85 52.00 -10.37
CA THR A 382 10.78 53.46 -10.22
C THR A 382 9.75 54.10 -11.14
N ASP A 383 9.46 53.47 -12.27
CA ASP A 383 8.46 53.95 -13.22
C ASP A 383 7.06 53.59 -12.73
N CYS A 384 6.08 54.46 -13.01
CA CYS A 384 4.68 54.20 -12.69
C CYS A 384 4.17 53.09 -13.60
N ILE A 385 3.74 51.97 -13.01
CA ILE A 385 3.18 50.82 -13.72
C ILE A 385 1.75 50.63 -13.24
N VAL A 386 0.81 50.71 -14.18
CA VAL A 386 -0.63 50.57 -13.93
C VAL A 386 -1.22 49.55 -14.89
N CYS A 387 -1.99 48.61 -14.37
CA CYS A 387 -2.79 47.68 -15.17
C CYS A 387 -4.23 48.17 -15.22
N VAL A 388 -4.80 48.20 -16.42
CA VAL A 388 -6.10 48.80 -16.74
C VAL A 388 -6.95 47.78 -17.49
N ASP A 389 -8.26 47.75 -17.22
CA ASP A 389 -9.20 46.90 -17.96
C ASP A 389 -9.57 47.46 -19.34
N ASP A 390 -10.47 46.77 -20.04
CA ASP A 390 -10.93 47.13 -21.38
C ASP A 390 -11.74 48.43 -21.44
N LYS A 391 -12.28 48.88 -20.31
CA LYS A 391 -13.03 50.14 -20.17
C LYS A 391 -12.13 51.32 -19.82
N GLY A 392 -10.88 51.08 -19.43
CA GLY A 392 -9.95 52.14 -19.02
C GLY A 392 -9.91 52.36 -17.49
N THR A 393 -10.41 51.40 -16.71
CA THR A 393 -10.41 51.44 -15.24
C THR A 393 -9.18 50.72 -14.66
N ILE A 394 -8.53 51.34 -13.68
CA ILE A 394 -7.29 50.84 -13.07
C ILE A 394 -7.59 49.63 -12.16
N LYS A 395 -6.93 48.49 -12.42
CA LYS A 395 -7.05 47.26 -11.61
C LYS A 395 -5.90 47.03 -10.66
N THR A 396 -4.68 47.36 -11.07
CA THR A 396 -3.50 47.27 -10.20
C THR A 396 -2.56 48.44 -10.47
N ALA A 397 -1.87 48.90 -9.42
CA ALA A 397 -0.91 49.97 -9.50
C ALA A 397 0.29 49.66 -8.59
N ASN A 398 1.51 49.95 -9.05
CA ASN A 398 2.69 49.84 -8.21
C ASN A 398 2.86 51.08 -7.30
N PRO A 399 3.73 51.04 -6.27
CA PRO A 399 3.94 52.19 -5.38
C PRO A 399 4.45 53.45 -6.09
N ALA A 400 5.12 53.31 -7.25
CA ALA A 400 5.56 54.44 -8.04
C ALA A 400 4.37 55.22 -8.66
N ALA A 401 3.27 54.55 -8.99
CA ALA A 401 2.05 55.20 -9.47
C ALA A 401 1.43 56.14 -8.42
N ALA A 402 1.34 55.68 -7.17
CA ALA A 402 0.84 56.49 -6.05
C ALA A 402 1.70 57.75 -5.82
N ARG A 403 3.04 57.60 -5.91
CA ARG A 403 3.97 58.74 -5.82
C ARG A 403 3.85 59.71 -7.00
N LEU A 404 3.67 59.19 -8.22
CA LEU A 404 3.59 60.02 -9.42
C LEU A 404 2.33 60.90 -9.44
N PHE A 405 1.19 60.34 -9.04
CA PHE A 405 -0.11 61.04 -9.06
C PHE A 405 -0.46 61.78 -7.75
N ASP A 406 0.45 61.75 -6.76
CA ASP A 406 0.29 62.35 -5.42
C ASP A 406 -1.02 61.95 -4.73
N CYS A 407 -1.29 60.64 -4.69
CA CYS A 407 -2.49 60.07 -4.07
C CYS A 407 -2.20 58.74 -3.38
N ALA A 408 -3.11 58.27 -2.52
CA ALA A 408 -2.94 56.98 -1.88
C ALA A 408 -3.21 55.85 -2.88
N ALA A 409 -2.54 54.70 -2.71
CA ALA A 409 -2.69 53.57 -3.64
C ALA A 409 -4.14 53.07 -3.76
N HIS A 410 -4.97 53.24 -2.73
CA HIS A 410 -6.39 52.86 -2.77
C HIS A 410 -7.25 53.83 -3.57
N ASP A 411 -6.85 55.10 -3.68
CA ASP A 411 -7.55 56.11 -4.48
C ASP A 411 -7.30 55.94 -5.98
N LEU A 412 -6.34 55.09 -6.36
CA LEU A 412 -6.01 54.78 -7.75
C LEU A 412 -6.77 53.57 -8.30
N ILE A 413 -7.15 52.63 -7.44
CA ILE A 413 -7.82 51.41 -7.87
C ILE A 413 -9.28 51.71 -8.16
N ASP A 414 -9.80 51.12 -9.24
CA ASP A 414 -11.15 51.30 -9.77
C ASP A 414 -11.50 52.72 -10.26
N GLU A 415 -10.52 53.62 -10.37
CA GLU A 415 -10.67 54.92 -11.02
C GLU A 415 -10.30 54.88 -12.52
N PRO A 416 -10.91 55.74 -13.37
CA PRO A 416 -10.54 55.84 -14.79
C PRO A 416 -9.15 56.46 -14.99
N ILE A 417 -8.26 55.81 -15.75
CA ILE A 417 -6.91 56.34 -16.03
C ILE A 417 -6.94 57.68 -16.79
N ALA A 418 -8.03 57.97 -17.50
CA ALA A 418 -8.27 59.23 -18.20
C ALA A 418 -8.31 60.47 -17.28
N LYS A 419 -8.59 60.27 -15.98
CA LYS A 419 -8.54 61.33 -14.95
C LYS A 419 -7.12 61.86 -14.75
N PHE A 420 -6.14 60.95 -14.85
CA PHE A 420 -4.74 61.21 -14.55
C PHE A 420 -3.89 61.51 -15.78
N ILE A 421 -4.30 61.07 -16.98
CA ILE A 421 -3.54 61.26 -18.22
C ILE A 421 -4.41 62.00 -19.24
N THR A 422 -4.02 63.24 -19.56
CA THR A 422 -4.83 64.15 -20.39
C THR A 422 -5.01 63.66 -21.82
N LEU A 423 -4.03 62.94 -22.39
CA LEU A 423 -4.13 62.32 -23.72
C LEU A 423 -5.27 61.29 -23.81
N LEU A 424 -5.63 60.69 -22.67
CA LEU A 424 -6.72 59.72 -22.55
C LEU A 424 -8.04 60.37 -22.12
N ALA A 425 -8.04 61.65 -21.76
CA ALA A 425 -9.25 62.44 -21.51
C ALA A 425 -9.90 62.79 -22.86
N GLY A 426 -11.21 62.57 -23.01
CA GLY A 426 -11.96 62.93 -24.23
C GLY A 426 -13.18 63.75 -23.86
N ASP A 427 -13.83 64.34 -24.86
CA ASP A 427 -14.96 65.27 -24.68
C ASP A 427 -16.25 64.61 -24.14
N GLY A 428 -16.20 63.31 -23.82
CA GLY A 428 -17.30 62.55 -23.21
C GLY A 428 -16.81 61.62 -22.10
N ALA A 429 -17.55 61.59 -21.00
CA ALA A 429 -17.28 60.72 -19.85
C ALA A 429 -17.47 59.24 -20.23
N GLY A 430 -16.39 58.46 -20.15
CA GLY A 430 -16.46 57.02 -19.89
C GLY A 430 -16.14 56.05 -21.02
N ASP A 431 -16.47 56.31 -22.30
CA ASP A 431 -16.61 55.20 -23.27
C ASP A 431 -15.53 55.10 -24.36
N GLY A 432 -14.40 55.79 -24.21
CA GLY A 432 -13.34 55.84 -25.23
C GLY A 432 -11.91 55.68 -24.72
N ALA A 433 -11.71 55.52 -23.41
CA ALA A 433 -10.37 55.43 -22.83
C ALA A 433 -9.68 54.11 -23.21
N GLY A 434 -10.38 52.97 -23.13
CA GLY A 434 -9.88 51.66 -23.55
C GLY A 434 -9.49 51.60 -25.03
N THR A 435 -10.30 52.19 -25.92
CA THR A 435 -10.01 52.26 -27.36
C THR A 435 -8.76 53.10 -27.65
N ARG A 436 -8.57 54.21 -26.93
CA ARG A 436 -7.39 55.09 -27.06
C ARG A 436 -6.13 54.48 -26.46
N LEU A 437 -6.22 53.80 -25.31
CA LEU A 437 -5.15 52.95 -24.77
C LEU A 437 -4.76 51.86 -25.77
N GLY A 438 -5.75 51.25 -26.41
CA GLY A 438 -5.55 50.32 -27.50
C GLY A 438 -4.75 50.92 -28.65
N ALA A 439 -5.09 52.13 -29.10
CA ALA A 439 -4.39 52.81 -30.20
C ALA A 439 -2.92 53.16 -29.86
N LEU A 440 -2.59 53.32 -28.58
CA LEU A 440 -1.23 53.57 -28.08
C LEU A 440 -0.38 52.31 -27.92
N HIS A 441 -0.90 51.13 -28.27
CA HIS A 441 -0.18 49.89 -28.10
C HIS A 441 1.14 49.87 -28.88
N GLY A 442 2.26 49.67 -28.19
CA GLY A 442 3.59 49.61 -28.79
C GLY A 442 4.17 50.98 -29.19
N LEU A 443 3.47 52.08 -28.86
CA LEU A 443 3.92 53.44 -29.09
C LEU A 443 4.21 54.12 -27.75
N SER A 444 5.25 54.96 -27.74
CA SER A 444 5.51 55.90 -26.64
C SER A 444 5.07 57.29 -27.07
N ARG A 445 4.34 57.99 -26.20
CA ARG A 445 3.90 59.37 -26.46
C ARG A 445 4.14 60.26 -25.25
N GLU A 446 4.69 61.45 -25.52
CA GLU A 446 4.72 62.53 -24.55
C GLU A 446 3.32 63.16 -24.46
N CYS A 447 2.85 63.34 -23.23
CA CYS A 447 1.59 64.02 -22.93
C CYS A 447 1.65 64.61 -21.52
N ASP A 448 0.60 65.33 -21.11
CA ASP A 448 0.54 65.88 -19.77
C ASP A 448 -0.26 64.95 -18.84
N ALA A 449 0.29 64.66 -17.68
CA ALA A 449 -0.42 64.02 -16.58
C ALA A 449 -0.94 65.07 -15.60
N ARG A 450 -1.92 64.66 -14.80
CA ARG A 450 -2.55 65.46 -13.76
C ARG A 450 -2.49 64.71 -12.42
N THR A 451 -2.02 65.37 -11.37
CA THR A 451 -2.16 64.84 -10.00
C THR A 451 -3.63 64.88 -9.55
N LEU A 452 -3.97 64.16 -8.48
CA LEU A 452 -5.32 64.23 -7.91
C LEU A 452 -5.68 65.66 -7.44
N LYS A 453 -4.68 66.45 -7.05
CA LYS A 453 -4.82 67.86 -6.64
C LYS A 453 -4.94 68.84 -7.82
N GLY A 454 -4.77 68.36 -9.06
CA GLY A 454 -4.95 69.15 -10.27
C GLY A 454 -3.66 69.68 -10.91
N ASP A 455 -2.48 69.39 -10.35
CA ASP A 455 -1.20 69.85 -10.92
C ASP A 455 -0.90 69.12 -12.22
N VAL A 456 -0.60 69.88 -13.27
CA VAL A 456 -0.30 69.35 -14.60
C VAL A 456 1.21 69.28 -14.81
N PHE A 457 1.72 68.12 -15.21
CA PHE A 457 3.15 67.91 -15.45
C PHE A 457 3.39 66.98 -16.65
N PRO A 458 4.51 67.15 -17.38
CA PRO A 458 4.77 66.37 -18.58
C PRO A 458 5.20 64.94 -18.23
N VAL A 459 4.59 63.97 -18.89
CA VAL A 459 4.90 62.53 -18.79
C VAL A 459 5.07 61.88 -20.16
N GLU A 460 5.78 60.77 -20.18
CA GLU A 460 5.83 59.85 -21.30
C GLU A 460 5.03 58.60 -20.95
N ILE A 461 4.01 58.24 -21.75
CA ILE A 461 3.21 57.03 -21.58
C ILE A 461 3.52 56.00 -22.66
N SER A 462 3.72 54.75 -22.25
CA SER A 462 3.84 53.58 -23.11
C SER A 462 2.84 52.50 -22.70
N VAL A 463 2.12 51.92 -23.66
CA VAL A 463 1.04 50.96 -23.40
C VAL A 463 1.31 49.60 -24.05
N SER A 464 1.21 48.54 -23.25
CA SER A 464 1.32 47.15 -23.71
C SER A 464 0.03 46.37 -23.42
N ARG A 465 -0.33 45.45 -24.32
CA ARG A 465 -1.55 44.63 -24.21
C ARG A 465 -1.21 43.29 -23.57
N VAL A 466 -1.94 42.90 -22.53
CA VAL A 466 -1.82 41.61 -21.85
C VAL A 466 -3.15 40.87 -21.99
N ARG A 467 -3.12 39.63 -22.51
CA ARG A 467 -4.30 38.75 -22.56
C ARG A 467 -4.23 37.78 -21.40
N LEU A 468 -5.18 37.86 -20.48
CA LEU A 468 -5.28 36.96 -19.34
C LEU A 468 -6.61 36.21 -19.45
N ASN A 469 -6.56 34.93 -19.81
CA ASN A 469 -7.72 34.08 -20.12
C ASN A 469 -8.66 34.73 -21.17
N THR A 470 -9.76 35.32 -20.70
CA THR A 470 -10.82 35.99 -21.47
C THR A 470 -10.85 37.51 -21.29
N GLU A 471 -10.05 38.07 -20.38
CA GLU A 471 -10.00 39.50 -20.09
C GLU A 471 -8.88 40.18 -20.88
N ARG A 472 -9.20 41.33 -21.48
CA ARG A 472 -8.23 42.20 -22.15
C ARG A 472 -7.73 43.22 -21.15
N LEU A 473 -6.48 43.09 -20.73
CA LEU A 473 -5.83 44.02 -19.84
C LEU A 473 -4.78 44.84 -20.61
N PHE A 474 -4.58 46.08 -20.18
CA PHE A 474 -3.55 46.98 -20.69
C PHE A 474 -2.60 47.33 -19.56
N THR A 475 -1.31 47.12 -19.76
CA THR A 475 -0.27 47.62 -18.84
C THR A 475 0.28 48.93 -19.40
N ALA A 476 0.00 50.03 -18.70
CA ALA A 476 0.53 51.35 -18.98
C ALA A 476 1.75 51.63 -18.09
N VAL A 477 2.85 52.03 -18.71
CA VAL A 477 4.03 52.55 -18.03
C VAL A 477 4.08 54.06 -18.24
N VAL A 478 4.10 54.82 -17.16
CA VAL A 478 4.11 56.28 -17.17
C VAL A 478 5.41 56.78 -16.54
N ARG A 479 6.14 57.64 -17.24
CA ARG A 479 7.43 58.16 -16.80
C ARG A 479 7.38 59.68 -16.70
N ASP A 480 7.82 60.21 -15.57
CA ASP A 480 7.98 61.65 -15.36
C ASP A 480 9.15 62.18 -16.20
N ILE A 481 8.92 63.21 -17.01
CA ILE A 481 9.95 63.83 -17.85
C ILE A 481 10.24 65.28 -17.46
N ARG A 482 9.83 65.74 -16.26
CA ARG A 482 10.14 67.09 -15.74
C ARG A 482 11.65 67.36 -15.74
N GLU A 483 12.43 66.44 -15.18
CA GLU A 483 13.89 66.58 -15.10
C GLU A 483 14.54 66.52 -16.49
N ARG A 484 14.08 65.58 -17.34
CA ARG A 484 14.56 65.45 -18.73
C ARG A 484 14.33 66.73 -19.52
N ARG A 485 13.14 67.35 -19.40
CA ARG A 485 12.84 68.63 -20.07
C ARG A 485 13.62 69.80 -19.46
N ALA A 486 13.84 69.82 -18.15
CA ALA A 486 14.64 70.86 -17.49
C ALA A 486 16.10 70.80 -17.94
N GLN A 487 16.70 69.60 -18.00
CA GLN A 487 18.06 69.39 -18.50
C GLN A 487 18.18 69.76 -19.98
N GLN A 488 17.19 69.38 -20.81
CA GLN A 488 17.18 69.75 -22.23
C GLN A 488 17.12 71.28 -22.42
N ARG A 489 16.29 71.98 -21.64
CA ARG A 489 16.24 73.46 -21.66
C ARG A 489 17.55 74.08 -21.17
N HIS A 490 18.19 73.52 -20.15
CA HIS A 490 19.47 73.99 -19.64
C HIS A 490 20.60 73.82 -20.67
N LEU A 491 20.68 72.66 -21.33
CA LEU A 491 21.63 72.41 -22.41
C LEU A 491 21.37 73.35 -23.61
N GLN A 492 20.11 73.57 -23.97
CA GLN A 492 19.75 74.50 -25.05
C GLN A 492 20.12 75.95 -24.69
N HIS A 493 20.01 76.34 -23.42
CA HIS A 493 20.45 77.64 -22.93
C HIS A 493 21.99 77.78 -22.97
N GLN A 494 22.73 76.79 -22.48
CA GLN A 494 24.21 76.75 -22.57
C GLN A 494 24.72 76.72 -24.01
N ALA A 495 24.01 76.06 -24.92
CA ALA A 495 24.35 76.03 -26.34
C ALA A 495 24.15 77.38 -27.03
N THR A 496 23.32 78.27 -26.47
CA THR A 496 22.98 79.57 -27.08
C THR A 496 23.48 80.78 -26.30
N HIS A 497 23.93 80.63 -25.06
CA HIS A 497 24.37 81.72 -24.19
C HIS A 497 25.75 81.41 -23.58
N ASP A 498 26.56 82.44 -23.39
CA ASP A 498 27.86 82.37 -22.72
C ASP A 498 27.67 82.22 -21.21
N SER A 499 28.39 81.29 -20.59
CA SER A 499 28.18 80.92 -19.19
C SER A 499 28.65 81.97 -18.18
N LEU A 500 29.56 82.86 -18.56
CA LEU A 500 30.09 83.89 -17.66
C LEU A 500 29.27 85.19 -17.74
N THR A 501 28.83 85.56 -18.94
CA THR A 501 28.17 86.84 -19.19
C THR A 501 26.65 86.74 -19.34
N SER A 502 26.10 85.52 -19.48
CA SER A 502 24.69 85.25 -19.83
C SER A 502 24.22 85.90 -21.15
N LEU A 503 25.15 86.44 -21.95
CA LEU A 503 24.87 87.01 -23.26
C LEU A 503 24.79 85.91 -24.34
N PRO A 504 24.12 86.13 -25.47
CA PRO A 504 24.11 85.17 -26.57
C PRO A 504 25.54 84.83 -27.01
N ASN A 505 25.87 83.55 -27.06
CA ASN A 505 27.21 83.12 -27.48
C ASN A 505 27.41 83.28 -28.99
N ARG A 506 28.62 82.99 -29.47
CA ARG A 506 28.96 83.10 -30.90
C ARG A 506 28.01 82.32 -31.80
N ALA A 507 27.56 81.13 -31.40
CA ALA A 507 26.65 80.31 -32.20
C ALA A 507 25.27 80.96 -32.32
N ALA A 508 24.72 81.49 -31.22
CA ALA A 508 23.44 82.21 -31.24
C ALA A 508 23.53 83.55 -32.00
N LEU A 509 24.65 84.26 -31.92
CA LEU A 509 24.91 85.47 -32.70
C LEU A 509 24.89 85.17 -34.20
N LEU A 510 25.59 84.13 -34.64
CA LEU A 510 25.64 83.73 -36.05
C LEU A 510 24.27 83.28 -36.55
N ALA A 511 23.52 82.47 -35.78
CA ALA A 511 22.17 82.06 -36.16
C ALA A 511 21.20 83.25 -36.29
N ARG A 512 21.28 84.23 -35.38
CA ARG A 512 20.49 85.48 -35.49
C ARG A 512 20.93 86.36 -36.65
N LEU A 513 22.23 86.41 -36.94
CA LEU A 513 22.77 87.13 -38.09
C LEU A 513 22.30 86.52 -39.41
N GLU A 514 22.30 85.18 -39.53
CA GLU A 514 21.72 84.48 -40.69
C GLU A 514 20.25 84.81 -40.88
N ILE A 515 19.44 84.77 -39.80
CA ILE A 515 18.02 85.16 -39.86
C ILE A 515 17.86 86.63 -40.28
N ALA A 516 18.71 87.53 -39.76
CA ALA A 516 18.66 88.95 -40.09
C ALA A 516 19.10 89.23 -41.55
N LEU A 517 19.99 88.41 -42.11
CA LEU A 517 20.46 88.48 -43.49
C LEU A 517 19.51 87.76 -44.47
N ALA A 518 18.70 86.80 -44.02
CA ALA A 518 17.83 85.98 -44.85
C ALA A 518 16.62 86.70 -45.49
N GLY A 519 16.44 88.01 -45.24
CA GLY A 519 15.56 88.88 -46.03
C GLY A 519 14.05 88.71 -45.77
N GLY A 520 13.43 89.72 -45.16
CA GLY A 520 11.99 89.98 -45.28
C GLY A 520 11.72 90.99 -46.39
N VAL A 521 10.46 91.13 -46.82
CA VAL A 521 9.94 91.98 -47.93
C VAL A 521 10.33 93.47 -47.85
N ILE A 522 10.98 93.91 -46.76
CA ILE A 522 11.47 95.27 -46.57
C ILE A 522 13.00 95.23 -46.36
N PRO A 523 13.81 95.94 -47.17
CA PRO A 523 15.25 96.00 -46.98
C PRO A 523 15.57 96.65 -45.62
N ARG A 524 16.22 95.89 -44.73
CA ARG A 524 16.77 96.38 -43.46
C ARG A 524 18.29 96.37 -43.54
N SER A 525 18.90 97.52 -43.30
CA SER A 525 20.35 97.64 -43.12
C SER A 525 20.74 97.05 -41.77
N VAL A 526 21.60 96.02 -41.76
CA VAL A 526 22.12 95.41 -40.52
C VAL A 526 23.54 95.91 -40.29
N VAL A 527 23.83 96.41 -39.09
CA VAL A 527 25.18 96.83 -38.67
C VAL A 527 25.67 95.85 -37.61
N LEU A 528 26.83 95.23 -37.83
CA LEU A 528 27.53 94.41 -36.84
C LEU A 528 28.65 95.23 -36.21
N LEU A 529 28.60 95.41 -34.89
CA LEU A 529 29.63 96.09 -34.13
C LEU A 529 30.45 95.05 -33.34
N MET A 530 31.76 95.03 -33.54
CA MET A 530 32.68 94.25 -32.71
C MET A 530 33.46 95.20 -31.81
N LEU A 531 33.33 95.00 -30.50
CA LEU A 531 34.01 95.76 -29.46
C LEU A 531 34.91 94.79 -28.69
N ASP A 532 36.16 95.17 -28.46
CA ASP A 532 37.10 94.41 -27.63
C ASP A 532 37.44 95.21 -26.37
N LEU A 533 37.69 94.51 -25.26
CA LEU A 533 38.02 95.12 -23.98
C LEU A 533 39.54 95.33 -23.86
N CYS A 534 39.98 96.58 -23.97
CA CYS A 534 41.38 96.95 -23.77
C CYS A 534 41.87 96.51 -22.39
N ARG A 535 43.07 95.89 -22.33
CA ARG A 535 43.73 95.38 -21.12
C ARG A 535 43.04 94.22 -20.39
N PHE A 536 42.04 93.56 -20.97
CA PHE A 536 41.38 92.41 -20.35
C PHE A 536 42.37 91.29 -19.97
N LYS A 537 43.38 91.05 -20.80
CA LYS A 537 44.44 90.05 -20.54
C LYS A 537 45.30 90.39 -19.32
N GLU A 538 45.75 91.64 -19.17
CA GLU A 538 46.55 92.08 -18.01
C GLU A 538 45.78 91.90 -16.69
N VAL A 539 44.47 92.19 -16.69
CA VAL A 539 43.61 92.03 -15.51
C VAL A 539 43.52 90.55 -15.10
N ASN A 540 43.25 89.66 -16.05
CA ASN A 540 43.18 88.21 -15.79
C ASN A 540 44.53 87.63 -15.32
N ASP A 541 45.64 88.07 -15.91
CA ASP A 541 46.98 87.58 -15.57
C ASP A 541 47.46 88.05 -14.18
N THR A 542 46.97 89.20 -13.69
CA THR A 542 47.39 89.80 -12.41
C THR A 542 46.49 89.42 -11.22
N LEU A 543 45.17 89.31 -11.45
CA LEU A 543 44.17 89.08 -10.39
C LEU A 543 43.61 87.65 -10.36
N GLY A 544 43.89 86.83 -11.38
CA GLY A 544 43.40 85.46 -11.50
C GLY A 544 42.01 85.37 -12.16
N HIS A 545 41.58 84.13 -12.43
CA HIS A 545 40.39 83.81 -13.22
C HIS A 545 39.11 83.49 -12.41
N ASN A 546 39.12 83.67 -11.08
CA ASN A 546 37.99 83.32 -10.21
C ASN A 546 37.30 84.54 -9.62
#